data_AF-R7YFN9-F1
#
_entry.id   AF-R7YFN9-F1
#
_cell.length_a   1.000
_cell.length_b   1.000
_cell.length_c   1.000
_cell.angle_alpha   90.00
_cell.angle_beta   90.00
_cell.angle_gamma   90.00
#
_symmetry.space_group_name_H-M   'P 1'
#
loop_
_entity.id
_entity.type
_entity.pdbx_description
1 polymer ?
#
loop_
_entity_poly.entity_id
_entity_poly.type
_entity_poly.pdbx_seq_one_letter_code
_entity_poly.pdbx_strand_id
1 'polypeptide(L)'
;MPLWGELLVAAVIVVGLVGIVVPILPGTLLIVGALFVWALVVGGWAWSVFALALLVIAAGEVIKYLVAGRSLRSDAIPNRTIVVGGLVGIVGFFVVPVVGLLLGFIVGALVSELIRTRSIERAWRGAWAALKAAAKTIGIELLFALIATGIWTGGAFAW
;
A
#
# COMPACT_ATOMS: atom_id res chain seq x y z
N MET A 1 -7.08 25.77 12.88
CA MET A 1 -8.44 25.18 12.83
C MET A 1 -8.81 24.64 14.21
N PRO A 2 -10.09 24.42 14.56
CA PRO A 2 -10.45 23.98 15.92
C PRO A 2 -10.03 22.53 16.18
N LEU A 3 -9.83 22.16 17.45
CA LEU A 3 -9.33 20.85 17.89
C LEU A 3 -10.14 19.66 17.33
N TRP A 4 -11.47 19.77 17.28
CA TRP A 4 -12.31 18.71 16.73
C TRP A 4 -12.05 18.46 15.23
N GLY A 5 -11.63 19.49 14.48
CA GLY A 5 -11.21 19.35 13.08
C GLY A 5 -9.88 18.59 12.98
N GLU A 6 -8.93 18.84 13.88
CA GLU A 6 -7.67 18.10 13.96
C GLU A 6 -7.93 16.62 14.26
N LEU A 7 -8.86 16.34 15.17
CA LEU A 7 -9.27 14.98 15.52
C LEU A 7 -9.94 14.25 14.35
N LEU A 8 -10.73 14.94 13.52
CA LEU A 8 -11.31 14.34 12.32
C LEU A 8 -10.23 13.98 11.29
N VAL A 9 -9.27 14.88 11.05
CA VAL A 9 -8.14 14.61 10.15
C VAL A 9 -7.31 13.43 10.67
N ALA A 10 -7.00 13.42 11.98
CA ALA A 10 -6.32 12.30 12.63
C ALA A 10 -7.09 10.98 12.47
N ALA A 11 -8.42 11.00 12.63
CA ALA A 11 -9.25 9.81 12.47
C ALA A 11 -9.19 9.27 11.04
N VAL A 12 -9.25 10.13 10.02
CA VAL A 12 -9.12 9.72 8.61
C VAL A 12 -7.71 9.16 8.33
N ILE A 13 -6.67 9.77 8.90
CA ILE A 13 -5.29 9.26 8.78
C ILE A 13 -5.18 7.87 9.43
N VAL A 14 -5.76 7.65 10.61
CA VAL A 14 -5.79 6.33 11.28
C VAL A 14 -6.49 5.29 10.41
N VAL A 15 -7.64 5.63 9.81
CA VAL A 15 -8.32 4.75 8.86
C VAL A 15 -7.43 4.47 7.65
N GLY A 16 -6.71 5.48 7.14
CA GLY A 16 -5.74 5.32 6.07
C GLY A 16 -4.60 4.37 6.44
N LEU A 17 -4.01 4.51 7.63
CA LEU A 17 -2.97 3.62 8.15
C LEU A 17 -3.47 2.18 8.30
N VAL A 18 -4.69 1.99 8.81
CA VAL A 18 -5.34 0.67 8.86
C VAL A 18 -5.54 0.11 7.45
N GLY A 19 -5.93 0.96 6.49
CA GLY A 19 -6.07 0.60 5.07
C GLY A 19 -4.77 0.16 4.39
N ILE A 20 -3.61 0.61 4.88
CA ILE A 20 -2.30 0.13 4.40
C ILE A 20 -2.01 -1.29 4.91
N VAL A 21 -2.32 -1.57 6.18
CA VAL A 21 -2.13 -2.91 6.79
C VAL A 21 -3.13 -3.92 6.25
N VAL A 22 -4.39 -3.49 6.19
CA VAL A 22 -5.53 -4.28 5.76
C VAL A 22 -5.90 -3.74 4.38
N PRO A 23 -5.44 -4.39 3.28
CA PRO A 23 -5.50 -3.86 1.91
C PRO A 23 -6.91 -3.89 1.32
N ILE A 24 -7.86 -3.35 2.07
CA ILE A 24 -9.27 -3.17 1.74
C ILE A 24 -9.50 -1.76 1.20
N LEU A 25 -8.79 -0.78 1.77
CA LEU A 25 -8.95 0.64 1.48
C LEU A 25 -7.67 1.17 0.82
N PRO A 26 -7.78 2.20 -0.04
CA PRO A 26 -6.62 2.88 -0.61
C PRO A 26 -5.97 3.78 0.46
N GLY A 27 -5.31 3.17 1.44
CA GLY A 27 -4.86 3.82 2.67
C GLY A 27 -4.01 5.06 2.44
N THR A 28 -3.01 4.98 1.57
CA THR A 28 -2.14 6.11 1.21
C THR A 28 -2.92 7.28 0.58
N LEU A 29 -3.91 6.99 -0.29
CA LEU A 29 -4.76 8.03 -0.88
C LEU A 29 -5.66 8.69 0.16
N LEU A 30 -6.17 7.94 1.14
CA LEU A 30 -6.94 8.50 2.26
C LEU A 30 -6.08 9.46 3.10
N ILE A 31 -4.83 9.09 3.39
CA ILE A 31 -3.90 9.95 4.12
C ILE A 31 -3.62 11.23 3.32
N VAL A 32 -3.24 11.12 2.05
CA VAL A 32 -3.00 12.29 1.18
C VAL A 32 -4.24 13.18 1.10
N GLY A 33 -5.42 12.59 0.93
CA GLY A 33 -6.69 13.31 0.87
C GLY A 33 -6.99 14.07 2.18
N ALA A 34 -6.77 13.42 3.33
CA ALA A 34 -6.95 14.06 4.63
C ALA A 34 -6.01 15.26 4.81
N LEU A 35 -4.73 15.09 4.48
CA LEU A 35 -3.72 16.16 4.56
C LEU A 35 -4.00 17.31 3.57
N PHE A 36 -4.51 16.99 2.39
CA PHE A 36 -4.88 17.98 1.39
C PHE A 36 -6.07 18.83 1.83
N VAL A 37 -7.14 18.18 2.32
CA VAL A 37 -8.31 18.88 2.88
C VAL A 37 -7.91 19.74 4.07
N TRP A 38 -7.04 19.22 4.94
CA TRP A 38 -6.48 19.97 6.05
C TRP A 38 -5.74 21.24 5.57
N ALA A 39 -4.88 21.12 4.56
CA ALA A 39 -4.14 22.27 4.01
C ALA A 39 -5.07 23.29 3.33
N LEU A 40 -6.14 22.85 2.66
CA LEU A 40 -7.17 23.73 2.11
C LEU A 40 -7.87 24.56 3.19
N VAL A 41 -8.20 23.92 4.32
CA VAL A 41 -8.94 24.55 5.42
C VAL A 41 -8.05 25.48 6.25
N VAL A 42 -6.81 25.07 6.55
CA VAL A 42 -5.88 25.87 7.38
C VAL A 42 -5.23 26.99 6.57
N GLY A 43 -4.86 26.73 5.32
CA GLY A 43 -4.19 27.69 4.43
C GLY A 43 -2.78 28.08 4.89
N GLY A 44 -2.18 29.04 4.16
CA GLY A 44 -0.86 29.60 4.50
C GLY A 44 0.24 28.54 4.57
N TRP A 45 0.92 28.47 5.73
CA TRP A 45 2.05 27.55 5.97
C TRP A 45 1.65 26.06 5.89
N ALA A 46 0.37 25.72 6.06
CA ALA A 46 -0.13 24.34 6.01
C ALA A 46 0.14 23.68 4.65
N TRP A 47 0.19 24.48 3.58
CA TRP A 47 0.58 24.01 2.25
C TRP A 47 2.02 23.51 2.19
N SER A 48 2.95 24.13 2.93
CA SER A 48 4.34 23.67 3.02
C SER A 48 4.44 22.34 3.74
N VAL A 49 3.65 22.14 4.80
CA VAL A 49 3.57 20.86 5.53
C VAL A 49 2.95 19.77 4.68
N PHE A 50 1.87 20.07 3.95
CA PHE A 50 1.29 19.15 2.98
C PHE A 50 2.29 18.78 1.87
N ALA A 51 2.97 19.77 1.27
CA ALA A 51 3.95 19.52 0.22
C ALA A 51 5.10 18.61 0.70
N LEU A 52 5.62 18.86 1.91
CA LEU A 52 6.64 18.01 2.52
C LEU A 52 6.14 16.58 2.77
N ALA A 53 4.95 16.44 3.37
CA ALA A 53 4.34 15.14 3.61
C ALA A 53 4.08 14.37 2.29
N LEU A 54 3.62 15.08 1.25
CA LEU A 54 3.39 14.51 -0.08
C LEU A 54 4.69 14.03 -0.74
N LEU A 55 5.78 14.80 -0.62
CA LEU A 55 7.10 14.39 -1.11
C LEU A 55 7.61 13.14 -0.41
N VAL A 56 7.40 13.03 0.91
CA VAL A 56 7.73 11.83 1.69
C VAL A 56 6.93 10.63 1.19
N ILE A 57 5.60 10.76 1.05
CA ILE A 57 4.75 9.68 0.54
C ILE A 57 5.18 9.28 -0.88
N ALA A 58 5.44 10.24 -1.77
CA ALA A 58 5.91 9.99 -3.13
C ALA A 58 7.25 9.25 -3.15
N ALA A 59 8.19 9.61 -2.27
CA ALA A 59 9.45 8.87 -2.12
C ALA A 59 9.22 7.43 -1.66
N GLY A 60 8.27 7.21 -0.75
CA GLY A 60 7.84 5.88 -0.33
C GLY A 60 7.30 5.03 -1.48
N GLU A 61 6.44 5.60 -2.32
CA GLU A 61 5.92 4.96 -3.53
C GLU A 61 7.03 4.59 -4.52
N VAL A 62 7.99 5.50 -4.75
CA VAL A 62 9.15 5.22 -5.61
C VAL A 62 9.99 4.08 -5.03
N ILE A 63 10.31 4.10 -3.73
CA ILE A 63 11.09 3.05 -3.08
C ILE A 63 10.36 1.71 -3.13
N LYS A 64 9.04 1.71 -2.88
CA LYS A 64 8.18 0.54 -2.98
C LYS A 64 8.26 -0.07 -4.38
N TYR A 65 8.14 0.77 -5.41
CA TYR A 65 8.26 0.36 -6.81
C TYR A 65 9.65 -0.20 -7.14
N LEU A 66 10.71 0.44 -6.66
CA LEU A 66 12.09 -0.02 -6.86
C LEU A 66 12.35 -1.37 -6.16
N VAL A 67 11.80 -1.59 -4.97
CA VAL A 67 11.93 -2.83 -4.21
C VAL A 67 11.13 -3.96 -4.87
N ALA A 68 9.87 -3.71 -5.24
CA ALA A 68 9.02 -4.68 -5.93
C ALA A 68 9.56 -5.03 -7.33
N GLY A 69 10.01 -4.02 -8.09
CA GLY A 69 10.60 -4.20 -9.41
C GLY A 69 11.91 -4.99 -9.40
N ARG A 70 12.71 -4.89 -8.32
CA ARG A 70 13.92 -5.72 -8.16
C ARG A 70 13.59 -7.19 -7.91
N SER A 71 12.53 -7.49 -7.13
CA SER A 71 12.09 -8.85 -6.83
C SER A 71 11.52 -9.57 -8.06
N LEU A 72 10.85 -8.85 -8.96
CA LEU A 72 10.29 -9.45 -10.19
C LEU A 72 11.36 -9.72 -11.25
N ARG A 73 12.43 -8.92 -11.29
CA ARG A 73 13.56 -9.12 -12.23
C ARG A 73 14.53 -10.22 -11.79
N SER A 74 14.64 -10.53 -10.50
CA SER A 74 15.56 -11.56 -10.00
C SER A 74 15.07 -13.00 -10.19
N ASP A 75 13.75 -13.21 -10.23
CA ASP A 75 13.18 -14.55 -10.05
C ASP A 75 12.89 -15.29 -11.36
N ALA A 76 13.30 -14.74 -12.52
CA ALA A 76 13.07 -15.30 -13.85
C ALA A 76 11.61 -15.76 -14.08
N ILE A 77 10.65 -15.09 -13.43
CA ILE A 77 9.23 -15.44 -13.54
C ILE A 77 8.78 -15.09 -14.96
N PRO A 78 8.29 -16.06 -15.75
CA PRO A 78 7.86 -15.78 -17.12
C PRO A 78 6.79 -14.70 -17.14
N ASN A 79 6.87 -13.74 -18.07
CA ASN A 79 5.86 -12.68 -18.25
C ASN A 79 4.43 -13.25 -18.33
N ARG A 80 4.28 -14.46 -18.86
CA ARG A 80 3.00 -15.15 -18.93
C ARG A 80 2.41 -15.45 -17.55
N THR A 81 3.23 -15.82 -16.56
CA THR A 81 2.79 -16.04 -15.17
C THR A 81 2.33 -14.74 -14.51
N ILE A 82 3.03 -13.62 -14.80
CA ILE A 82 2.66 -12.29 -14.30
C ILE A 82 1.34 -11.83 -14.92
N VAL A 83 1.18 -11.98 -16.23
CA VAL A 83 -0.04 -11.60 -16.95
C VAL A 83 -1.23 -12.46 -16.53
N VAL A 84 -1.06 -13.79 -16.43
CA VAL A 84 -2.13 -14.69 -15.99
C VAL A 84 -2.50 -14.43 -14.54
N GLY A 85 -1.52 -14.30 -13.63
CA GLY A 85 -1.78 -13.96 -12.23
C GLY A 85 -2.46 -12.60 -12.07
N GLY A 86 -2.08 -11.61 -12.87
CA GLY A 86 -2.72 -10.30 -12.92
C GLY A 86 -4.16 -10.37 -13.41
N LEU A 87 -4.43 -11.05 -14.52
CA LEU A 87 -5.78 -11.21 -15.06
C LEU A 87 -6.70 -11.99 -14.12
N VAL A 88 -6.20 -13.07 -13.50
CA VAL A 88 -6.95 -13.84 -12.50
C VAL A 88 -7.20 -13.00 -11.25
N GLY A 89 -6.24 -12.19 -10.81
CA GLY A 89 -6.45 -11.23 -9.74
C GLY A 89 -7.54 -10.20 -10.08
N ILE A 90 -7.53 -9.65 -11.29
CA ILE A 90 -8.55 -8.69 -11.75
C ILE A 90 -9.93 -9.35 -11.72
N VAL A 91 -10.08 -10.54 -12.32
CA VAL A 91 -11.35 -11.28 -12.30
C VAL A 91 -11.78 -11.60 -10.87
N GLY A 92 -10.85 -12.06 -10.02
CA GLY A 92 -11.10 -12.32 -8.61
C GLY A 92 -11.62 -11.08 -7.90
N PHE A 93 -11.02 -9.91 -8.12
CA PHE A 93 -11.45 -8.63 -7.55
C PHE A 93 -12.92 -8.30 -7.87
N PHE A 94 -13.38 -8.61 -9.07
CA PHE A 94 -14.78 -8.38 -9.46
C PHE A 94 -15.74 -9.45 -8.92
N VAL A 95 -15.26 -10.69 -8.69
CA VAL A 95 -16.08 -11.80 -8.16
C VAL A 95 -16.22 -11.74 -6.64
N VAL A 96 -15.15 -11.38 -5.94
CA VAL A 96 -15.13 -11.11 -4.51
C VAL A 96 -14.49 -9.73 -4.36
N PRO A 97 -15.31 -8.66 -4.26
CA PRO A 97 -14.80 -7.33 -4.02
C PRO A 97 -13.80 -7.38 -2.88
N VAL A 98 -12.70 -6.63 -3.03
CA VAL A 98 -11.69 -6.43 -1.99
C VAL A 98 -10.71 -7.59 -1.79
N VAL A 99 -11.17 -8.84 -1.68
CA VAL A 99 -10.30 -9.99 -1.35
C VAL A 99 -9.78 -10.72 -2.58
N GLY A 100 -10.49 -10.64 -3.69
CA GLY A 100 -10.23 -11.48 -4.85
C GLY A 100 -8.99 -11.12 -5.68
N LEU A 101 -8.43 -9.92 -5.57
CA LEU A 101 -7.13 -9.61 -6.21
C LEU A 101 -5.99 -10.32 -5.48
N LEU A 102 -5.95 -10.20 -4.15
CA LEU A 102 -4.92 -10.83 -3.30
C LEU A 102 -5.10 -12.34 -3.22
N LEU A 103 -6.32 -12.83 -2.95
CA LEU A 103 -6.60 -14.26 -2.97
C LEU A 103 -6.48 -14.82 -4.38
N GLY A 104 -6.95 -14.14 -5.41
CA GLY A 104 -6.81 -14.58 -6.81
C GLY A 104 -5.36 -14.62 -7.26
N PHE A 105 -4.52 -13.68 -6.84
CA PHE A 105 -3.08 -13.73 -7.09
C PHE A 105 -2.41 -14.86 -6.28
N ILE A 106 -2.69 -15.00 -4.98
CA ILE A 106 -2.12 -16.05 -4.13
C ILE A 106 -2.55 -17.43 -4.62
N VAL A 107 -3.84 -17.67 -4.79
CA VAL A 107 -4.42 -18.93 -5.27
C VAL A 107 -4.03 -19.20 -6.71
N GLY A 108 -4.08 -18.19 -7.59
CA GLY A 108 -3.69 -18.32 -8.99
C GLY A 108 -2.21 -18.64 -9.16
N ALA A 109 -1.33 -18.00 -8.38
CA ALA A 109 0.08 -18.33 -8.32
C ALA A 109 0.31 -19.73 -7.75
N LEU A 110 -0.34 -20.08 -6.63
CA LEU A 110 -0.25 -21.42 -6.02
C LEU A 110 -0.70 -22.51 -6.99
N VAL A 111 -1.85 -22.34 -7.64
CA VAL A 111 -2.42 -23.31 -8.58
C VAL A 111 -1.54 -23.41 -9.83
N SER A 112 -1.08 -22.30 -10.38
CA SER A 112 -0.15 -22.29 -11.52
C SER A 112 1.17 -23.01 -11.17
N GLU A 113 1.71 -22.76 -9.97
CA GLU A 113 2.94 -23.39 -9.49
C GLU A 113 2.74 -24.89 -9.20
N LEU A 114 1.59 -25.27 -8.65
CA LEU A 114 1.22 -26.65 -8.35
C LEU A 114 0.99 -27.47 -9.62
N ILE A 115 0.35 -26.89 -10.63
CA ILE A 115 0.18 -27.51 -11.96
C ILE A 115 1.54 -27.70 -12.63
N ARG A 116 2.46 -26.72 -12.50
CA ARG A 116 3.79 -26.76 -13.11
C ARG A 116 4.76 -27.72 -12.43
N THR A 117 4.76 -27.76 -11.09
CA THR A 117 5.80 -28.46 -10.32
C THR A 117 5.33 -29.74 -9.63
N ARG A 118 4.02 -29.95 -9.50
CA ARG A 118 3.37 -31.07 -8.79
C ARG A 118 3.94 -31.32 -7.37
N SER A 119 4.44 -30.26 -6.71
CA SER A 119 5.13 -30.36 -5.41
C SER A 119 4.58 -29.31 -4.44
N ILE A 120 3.89 -29.80 -3.39
CA ILE A 120 3.29 -28.96 -2.33
C ILE A 120 4.35 -28.13 -1.59
N GLU A 121 5.53 -28.70 -1.34
CA GLU A 121 6.64 -27.97 -0.70
C GLU A 121 7.17 -26.78 -1.51
N ARG A 122 7.15 -26.86 -2.84
CA ARG A 122 7.56 -25.74 -3.70
C ARG A 122 6.48 -24.66 -3.72
N ALA A 123 5.21 -25.05 -3.79
CA ALA A 123 4.10 -24.11 -3.71
C ALA A 123 4.07 -23.35 -2.36
N TRP A 124 4.32 -24.04 -1.24
CA TRP A 124 4.40 -23.41 0.09
C TRP A 124 5.55 -22.39 0.20
N ARG A 125 6.73 -22.73 -0.32
CA ARG A 125 7.87 -21.80 -0.37
C ARG A 125 7.57 -20.56 -1.21
N GLY A 126 6.89 -20.72 -2.35
CA GLY A 126 6.44 -19.60 -3.18
C GLY A 126 5.44 -18.70 -2.46
N ALA A 127 4.44 -19.29 -1.79
CA ALA A 127 3.46 -18.54 -0.98
C ALA A 127 4.14 -17.75 0.16
N TRP A 128 5.12 -18.35 0.83
CA TRP A 128 5.87 -17.70 1.90
C TRP A 128 6.76 -16.56 1.38
N ALA A 129 7.38 -16.73 0.21
CA ALA A 129 8.14 -15.67 -0.45
C ALA A 129 7.24 -14.49 -0.84
N ALA A 130 6.06 -14.78 -1.40
CA ALA A 130 5.05 -13.77 -1.74
C ALA A 130 4.57 -13.02 -0.48
N LEU A 131 4.32 -13.72 0.63
CA LEU A 131 3.94 -13.10 1.89
C LEU A 131 5.04 -12.17 2.42
N LYS A 132 6.31 -12.59 2.39
CA LYS A 132 7.45 -11.74 2.79
C LYS A 132 7.59 -10.51 1.90
N ALA A 133 7.40 -10.66 0.59
CA ALA A 133 7.43 -9.54 -0.34
C ALA A 133 6.28 -8.55 -0.07
N ALA A 134 5.08 -9.05 0.17
CA ALA A 134 3.92 -8.24 0.56
C ALA A 134 4.17 -7.51 1.89
N ALA A 135 4.65 -8.20 2.92
CA ALA A 135 4.97 -7.61 4.21
C ALA A 135 6.04 -6.50 4.10
N LYS A 136 7.07 -6.70 3.27
CA LYS A 136 8.09 -5.69 3.00
C LYS A 136 7.52 -4.45 2.31
N THR A 137 6.62 -4.66 1.35
CA THR A 137 5.93 -3.61 0.60
C THR A 137 5.04 -2.78 1.53
N ILE A 138 4.22 -3.45 2.36
CA ILE A 138 3.36 -2.83 3.38
C ILE A 138 4.21 -2.05 4.41
N GLY A 139 5.33 -2.63 4.85
CA GLY A 139 6.21 -1.97 5.81
C GLY A 139 6.84 -0.68 5.30
N ILE A 140 7.22 -0.64 4.01
CA ILE A 140 7.70 0.59 3.36
C ILE A 140 6.57 1.62 3.34
N GLU A 141 5.38 1.24 2.86
CA GLU A 141 4.24 2.15 2.74
C GLU A 141 3.84 2.73 4.12
N LEU A 142 3.76 1.89 5.15
CA LEU A 142 3.51 2.32 6.52
C LEU A 142 4.56 3.29 7.05
N LEU A 143 5.85 3.02 6.82
CA LEU A 143 6.93 3.88 7.32
C LEU A 143 6.77 5.31 6.77
N PHE A 144 6.59 5.45 5.46
CA PHE A 144 6.46 6.77 4.83
C PHE A 144 5.13 7.45 5.22
N ALA A 145 4.05 6.69 5.35
CA ALA A 145 2.78 7.18 5.86
C ALA A 145 2.89 7.70 7.31
N LEU A 146 3.63 7.01 8.18
CA LEU A 146 3.86 7.43 9.56
C LEU A 146 4.75 8.68 9.64
N ILE A 147 5.78 8.79 8.79
CA ILE A 147 6.61 10.01 8.72
C ILE A 147 5.76 11.19 8.26
N ALA A 148 4.94 11.02 7.21
CA ALA A 148 4.02 12.05 6.73
C ALA A 148 2.99 12.46 7.81
N THR A 149 2.48 11.48 8.55
CA THR A 149 1.60 11.72 9.71
C THR A 149 2.33 12.52 10.78
N GLY A 150 3.59 12.19 11.09
CA GLY A 150 4.42 12.93 12.05
C GLY A 150 4.69 14.37 11.62
N ILE A 151 4.95 14.59 10.33
CA ILE A 151 5.10 15.94 9.74
C ILE A 151 3.82 16.75 9.91
N TRP A 152 2.67 16.15 9.61
CA TRP A 152 1.38 16.79 9.82
C TRP A 152 1.12 17.08 11.29
N THR A 153 1.34 16.13 12.20
CA THR A 153 1.15 16.34 13.64
C THR A 153 2.04 17.47 14.15
N GLY A 154 3.33 17.46 13.80
CA GLY A 154 4.24 18.56 14.14
C GLY A 154 3.76 19.90 13.58
N GLY A 155 3.26 19.90 12.34
CA GLY A 155 2.56 21.02 11.75
C GLY A 155 1.37 21.45 12.60
N ALA A 156 0.32 20.64 12.69
CA ALA A 156 -0.93 20.90 13.41
C ALA A 156 -0.77 21.46 14.84
N PHE A 157 0.29 21.11 15.56
CA PHE A 157 0.50 21.51 16.96
C PHE A 157 1.67 22.49 17.20
N ALA A 158 2.31 23.03 16.15
CA ALA A 158 3.40 24.01 16.30
C ALA A 158 2.95 25.49 16.40
N TRP A 159 1.64 25.75 16.61
CA TRP A 159 1.05 27.11 16.72
C TRP A 159 0.86 27.53 18.17
#